data_AF-A0A1M5UGE7-F1
#
_entry.id   AF-A0A1M5UGE7-F1
#
_cell.length_a   1.000
_cell.length_b   1.000
_cell.length_c   1.000
_cell.angle_alpha   90.00
_cell.angle_beta   90.00
_cell.angle_gamma   90.00
#
_symmetry.space_group_name_H-M   'P 1'
#
loop_
_entity.id
_entity.type
_entity.pdbx_description
1 polymer ?
#
loop_
_entity_poly.entity_id
_entity_poly.type
_entity_poly.pdbx_seq_one_letter_code
_entity_poly.pdbx_strand_id
1 'polypeptide(L)'
;MKRKGNVNIILLSFSILLGFMLVVQMKQHVESYNLVTLKSIQIKKNEIINSEKEIEELKLLIKEKQGELKKLEEFNYKGEDMQELLVEESNKNKVIAGFTDMEGPGIVIKMQDNQNIEVVGSEIKDDVIHDADILEILNDLRVAGAEAISINGQRVMPMSEIKCGGPIIRVNGKSLGSPFVIKAIGNSKQLYAAINAPGTFGYTLKNVYKISIESTVEDKIHIPAYSGYFSFYYAKPIKEGD
;
A
#
# COMPACT_ATOMS: atom_id res chain seq x y z
N MET A 1 -90.49 8.64 8.34
CA MET A 1 -89.34 9.16 7.55
C MET A 1 -88.53 10.16 8.39
N LYS A 2 -87.42 9.78 9.05
CA LYS A 2 -86.44 10.72 9.67
C LYS A 2 -85.16 10.09 10.29
N ARG A 3 -84.65 8.93 9.81
CA ARG A 3 -83.43 8.28 10.36
C ARG A 3 -82.16 8.37 9.49
N LYS A 4 -82.24 8.80 8.21
CA LYS A 4 -81.07 8.91 7.31
C LYS A 4 -80.14 10.09 7.62
N GLY A 5 -80.65 11.18 8.22
CA GLY A 5 -79.84 12.35 8.57
C GLY A 5 -78.79 12.07 9.64
N ASN A 6 -79.11 11.24 10.64
CA ASN A 6 -78.22 10.96 11.77
C ASN A 6 -77.01 10.09 11.36
N VAL A 7 -77.19 9.16 10.42
CA VAL A 7 -76.11 8.28 9.94
C VAL A 7 -75.07 9.08 9.15
N ASN A 8 -75.51 10.02 8.31
CA ASN A 8 -74.61 10.88 7.54
C ASN A 8 -73.80 11.82 8.43
N ILE A 9 -74.40 12.33 9.51
CA ILE A 9 -73.71 13.19 10.49
C ILE A 9 -72.64 12.39 11.26
N ILE A 10 -72.93 11.14 11.63
CA ILE A 10 -71.97 10.24 12.29
C ILE A 10 -70.80 9.89 11.36
N LEU A 11 -71.08 9.61 10.09
CA LEU A 11 -70.03 9.33 9.08
C LEU A 11 -69.12 10.55 8.87
N LEU A 12 -69.69 11.76 8.84
CA LEU A 12 -68.95 12.99 8.63
C LEU A 12 -68.07 13.34 9.85
N SER A 13 -68.58 13.18 11.07
CA SER A 13 -67.78 13.37 12.29
C SER A 13 -66.65 12.35 12.41
N PHE A 14 -66.90 11.09 12.03
CA PHE A 14 -65.89 10.05 12.03
C PHE A 14 -64.77 10.32 11.02
N SER A 15 -65.12 10.77 9.80
CA SER A 15 -64.16 11.15 8.77
C SER A 15 -63.26 12.32 9.20
N ILE A 16 -63.84 13.33 9.86
CA ILE A 16 -63.08 14.47 10.41
C ILE A 16 -62.11 14.01 11.51
N LEU A 17 -62.56 13.13 12.42
CA LEU A 17 -61.72 12.56 13.47
C LEU A 17 -60.56 11.76 12.90
N LEU A 18 -60.82 10.94 11.87
CA LEU A 18 -59.81 10.12 11.21
C LEU A 18 -58.79 10.98 10.46
N GLY A 19 -59.25 12.03 9.77
CA GLY A 19 -58.38 13.02 9.12
C GLY A 19 -57.51 13.78 10.13
N PHE A 20 -58.09 14.21 11.25
CA PHE A 20 -57.33 14.87 12.33
C PHE A 20 -56.26 13.95 12.92
N MET A 21 -56.59 12.68 13.16
CA MET A 21 -55.65 11.68 13.67
C MET A 21 -54.46 11.47 12.70
N LEU A 22 -54.72 11.37 11.40
CA LEU A 22 -53.66 11.23 10.39
C LEU A 22 -52.74 12.47 10.33
N VAL A 23 -53.30 13.67 10.43
CA VAL A 23 -52.51 14.92 10.47
C VAL A 23 -51.63 14.97 11.72
N VAL A 24 -52.15 14.56 12.88
CA VAL A 24 -51.36 14.45 14.11
C VAL A 24 -50.22 13.44 13.95
N GLN A 25 -50.50 12.28 13.34
CA GLN A 25 -49.50 11.24 13.09
C GLN A 25 -48.38 11.72 12.14
N MET A 26 -48.73 12.47 11.08
CA MET A 26 -47.75 13.03 10.14
C MET A 26 -46.95 14.20 10.73
N LYS A 27 -47.55 14.99 11.65
CA LYS A 27 -46.86 16.07 12.36
C LYS A 27 -45.98 15.57 13.51
N GLN A 28 -46.17 14.34 13.98
CA GLN A 28 -45.21 13.68 14.83
C GLN A 28 -43.98 13.30 14.00
N HIS A 29 -43.02 14.21 13.92
CA HIS A 29 -41.63 13.85 13.71
C HIS A 29 -41.21 12.97 14.90
N VAL A 30 -41.39 11.65 14.76
CA VAL A 30 -40.65 10.72 15.59
C VAL A 30 -39.22 10.84 15.10
N GLU A 31 -38.37 11.51 15.87
CA GLU A 31 -36.92 11.54 15.60
C GLU A 31 -36.48 10.10 15.35
N SER A 32 -36.05 9.80 14.13
CA SER A 32 -35.45 8.50 13.84
C SER A 32 -34.11 8.49 14.55
N TYR A 33 -34.05 7.94 15.76
CA TYR A 33 -32.77 7.61 16.36
C TYR A 33 -32.14 6.54 15.47
N ASN A 34 -31.17 6.94 14.64
CA ASN A 34 -30.25 5.99 14.05
C ASN A 34 -29.58 5.29 15.23
N LEU A 35 -29.90 4.02 15.47
CA LEU A 35 -29.33 3.25 16.57
C LEU A 35 -27.83 3.09 16.29
N VAL A 36 -27.02 3.96 16.91
CA VAL A 36 -25.57 3.88 16.82
C VAL A 36 -25.13 2.73 17.72
N THR A 37 -24.68 1.63 17.13
CA THR A 37 -24.15 0.48 17.88
C THR A 37 -22.84 0.87 18.60
N LEU A 38 -22.56 0.26 19.76
CA LEU A 38 -21.27 0.44 20.45
C LEU A 38 -20.08 0.10 19.54
N LYS A 39 -20.24 -0.90 18.66
CA LYS A 39 -19.24 -1.28 17.65
C LYS A 39 -18.97 -0.15 16.66
N SER A 40 -20.01 0.52 16.14
CA SER A 40 -19.83 1.68 15.25
C SER A 40 -19.17 2.87 15.95
N ILE A 41 -19.47 3.12 17.23
CA ILE A 41 -18.80 4.17 18.01
C ILE A 41 -17.31 3.84 18.16
N GLN A 42 -16.96 2.59 18.45
CA GLN A 42 -15.58 2.18 18.62
C GLN A 42 -14.78 2.23 17.31
N ILE A 43 -15.38 1.84 16.18
CA ILE A 43 -14.76 1.98 14.85
C ILE A 43 -14.49 3.45 14.55
N LYS A 44 -15.50 4.31 14.71
CA LYS A 44 -15.35 5.76 14.48
C LYS A 44 -14.32 6.39 15.39
N LYS A 45 -14.24 5.97 16.66
CA LYS A 45 -13.22 6.42 17.60
C LYS A 45 -11.81 6.03 17.13
N ASN A 46 -11.63 4.81 16.63
CA ASN A 46 -10.34 4.37 16.08
C ASN A 46 -9.96 5.13 14.81
N GLU A 47 -10.93 5.42 13.93
CA GLU A 47 -10.72 6.28 12.76
C GLU A 47 -10.25 7.67 13.17
N ILE A 48 -10.92 8.30 14.16
CA ILE A 48 -10.51 9.61 14.69
C ILE A 48 -9.08 9.56 15.23
N ILE A 49 -8.74 8.56 16.04
CA ILE A 49 -7.38 8.40 16.59
C ILE A 49 -6.33 8.26 15.48
N ASN A 50 -6.63 7.49 14.43
CA ASN A 50 -5.72 7.34 13.30
C ASN A 50 -5.56 8.64 12.52
N SER A 51 -6.66 9.36 12.25
CA SER A 51 -6.61 10.66 11.59
C SER A 51 -5.89 11.70 12.44
N GLU A 52 -6.03 11.68 13.76
CA GLU A 52 -5.28 12.56 14.68
C GLU A 52 -3.77 12.31 14.60
N LYS A 53 -3.35 11.03 14.53
CA LYS A 53 -1.93 10.68 14.32
C LYS A 53 -1.42 11.16 12.96
N GLU A 54 -2.19 10.95 11.90
CA GLU A 54 -1.82 11.41 10.55
C GLU A 54 -1.68 12.93 10.50
N ILE A 55 -2.56 13.67 11.17
CA ILE A 55 -2.45 15.14 11.30
C ILE A 55 -1.18 15.53 12.07
N GLU A 56 -0.81 14.79 13.12
CA GLU A 56 0.42 15.05 13.87
C GLU A 56 1.67 14.82 13.01
N GLU A 57 1.71 13.71 12.28
CA GLU A 57 2.78 13.39 11.33
C GLU A 57 2.90 14.45 10.22
N LEU A 58 1.77 14.88 9.64
CA LEU A 58 1.75 15.93 8.62
C LEU A 58 2.21 17.28 9.19
N LYS A 59 1.88 17.62 10.44
CA LYS A 59 2.37 18.84 11.09
C LYS A 59 3.88 18.80 11.32
N LEU A 60 4.43 17.63 11.70
CA LEU A 60 5.87 17.44 11.83
C LEU A 60 6.56 17.63 10.47
N LEU A 61 5.98 17.06 9.40
CA LEU A 61 6.49 17.22 8.05
C LEU A 61 6.44 18.68 7.57
N ILE A 62 5.36 19.41 7.83
CA ILE A 62 5.27 20.84 7.51
C ILE A 62 6.36 21.62 8.25
N LYS A 63 6.59 21.33 9.53
CA LYS A 63 7.63 21.99 10.32
C LYS A 63 9.03 21.69 9.79
N GLU A 64 9.29 20.46 9.38
CA GLU A 64 10.53 20.05 8.72
C GLU A 64 10.73 20.81 7.41
N LYS A 65 9.72 20.83 6.54
CA LYS A 65 9.75 21.52 5.24
C LYS A 65 9.91 23.03 5.37
N GLN A 66 9.28 23.65 6.37
CA GLN A 66 9.49 25.05 6.70
C GLN A 66 10.92 25.31 7.20
N GLY A 67 11.50 24.37 7.96
CA GLY A 67 12.90 24.42 8.37
C GLY A 67 13.86 24.34 7.18
N GLU A 68 13.62 23.43 6.22
CA GLU A 68 14.37 23.35 4.97
C GLU A 68 14.25 24.64 4.14
N LEU A 69 13.02 25.16 3.98
CA LEU A 69 12.78 26.44 3.28
C LEU A 69 13.52 27.60 3.95
N LYS A 70 13.47 27.69 5.27
CA LYS A 70 14.16 28.76 6.01
C LYS A 70 15.68 28.67 5.84
N LYS A 71 16.24 27.45 5.88
CA LYS A 71 17.65 27.23 5.55
C LYS A 71 17.94 27.75 4.12
N LEU A 72 17.16 27.31 3.13
CA LEU A 72 17.26 27.77 1.73
C LEU A 72 17.16 29.30 1.56
N GLU A 73 16.27 29.96 2.30
CA GLU A 73 16.08 31.42 2.27
C GLU A 73 17.22 32.19 2.96
N GLU A 74 17.77 31.67 4.06
CA GLU A 74 18.90 32.26 4.79
C GLU A 74 20.24 32.08 4.05
N PHE A 75 20.32 31.19 3.04
CA PHE A 75 21.54 30.87 2.30
C PHE A 75 21.98 31.88 1.23
N ASN A 76 21.28 33.00 1.05
CA ASN A 76 21.90 34.15 0.40
C ASN A 76 22.91 34.76 1.40
N TYR A 77 24.21 34.41 1.34
CA TYR A 77 25.36 35.34 1.53
C TYR A 77 26.76 34.69 1.79
N LYS A 78 26.97 33.36 1.90
CA LYS A 78 28.33 32.79 2.12
C LYS A 78 28.58 31.46 1.40
N GLY A 79 29.73 31.35 0.71
CA GLY A 79 30.04 30.25 -0.22
C GLY A 79 30.38 28.88 0.39
N GLU A 80 30.57 28.78 1.71
CA GLU A 80 30.86 27.51 2.39
C GLU A 80 29.57 26.70 2.65
N ASP A 81 28.47 27.40 2.98
CA ASP A 81 27.15 26.80 3.24
C ASP A 81 26.50 26.18 1.98
N MET A 82 26.85 26.69 0.79
CA MET A 82 26.32 26.19 -0.48
C MET A 82 26.89 24.81 -0.87
N GLN A 83 28.16 24.54 -0.55
CA GLN A 83 28.78 23.27 -0.89
C GLN A 83 28.20 22.12 -0.05
N GLU A 84 27.94 22.36 1.23
CA GLU A 84 27.32 21.38 2.12
C GLU A 84 25.89 21.03 1.67
N LEU A 85 25.10 22.03 1.28
CA LEU A 85 23.75 21.82 0.74
C LEU A 85 23.77 20.97 -0.54
N LEU A 86 24.68 21.25 -1.47
CA LEU A 86 24.80 20.47 -2.71
C LEU A 86 25.18 19.00 -2.43
N VAL A 87 25.99 18.77 -1.40
CA VAL A 87 26.35 17.41 -0.96
C VAL A 87 25.14 16.71 -0.33
N GLU A 88 24.39 17.40 0.53
CA GLU A 88 23.16 16.86 1.13
C GLU A 88 22.14 16.49 0.05
N GLU A 89 21.88 17.40 -0.89
CA GLU A 89 20.94 17.19 -2.00
C GLU A 89 21.42 16.08 -2.94
N SER A 90 22.73 16.00 -3.22
CA SER A 90 23.30 14.89 -3.98
C SER A 90 23.07 13.55 -3.27
N ASN A 91 23.21 13.50 -1.94
CA ASN A 91 22.99 12.28 -1.17
C ASN A 91 21.50 11.89 -1.13
N LYS A 92 20.58 12.84 -0.93
CA LYS A 92 19.13 12.61 -1.04
C LYS A 92 18.78 12.02 -2.41
N ASN A 93 19.30 12.60 -3.48
CA ASN A 93 19.07 12.12 -4.84
C ASN A 93 19.66 10.72 -5.08
N LYS A 94 20.84 10.39 -4.51
CA LYS A 94 21.39 9.04 -4.58
C LYS A 94 20.53 8.00 -3.88
N VAL A 95 19.92 8.35 -2.74
CA VAL A 95 18.99 7.46 -2.02
C VAL A 95 17.76 7.17 -2.89
N ILE A 96 17.13 8.23 -3.42
CA ILE A 96 15.94 8.11 -4.29
C ILE A 96 16.25 7.35 -5.58
N ALA A 97 17.42 7.60 -6.18
CA ALA A 97 17.90 6.89 -7.37
C ALA A 97 18.37 5.45 -7.07
N GLY A 98 18.35 5.02 -5.81
CA GLY A 98 18.71 3.66 -5.40
C GLY A 98 20.21 3.37 -5.38
N PHE A 99 21.08 4.37 -5.48
CA PHE A 99 22.55 4.25 -5.47
C PHE A 99 23.17 4.22 -4.07
N THR A 100 22.34 4.11 -3.04
CA THR A 100 22.79 4.01 -1.63
C THR A 100 22.25 2.72 -1.03
N ASP A 101 23.09 2.09 -0.20
CA ASP A 101 22.68 0.96 0.63
C ASP A 101 21.57 1.41 1.60
N MET A 102 20.60 0.55 1.84
CA MET A 102 19.46 0.83 2.71
C MET A 102 19.39 -0.20 3.81
N GLU A 103 19.01 0.23 5.01
CA GLU A 103 18.79 -0.63 6.15
C GLU A 103 17.50 -0.22 6.88
N GLY A 104 16.72 -1.21 7.31
CA GLY A 104 15.51 -0.96 8.09
C GLY A 104 14.73 -2.23 8.39
N PRO A 105 13.62 -2.11 9.14
CA PRO A 105 12.73 -3.23 9.40
C PRO A 105 12.01 -3.68 8.13
N GLY A 106 11.62 -4.95 8.07
CA GLY A 106 10.82 -5.45 6.96
C GLY A 106 10.62 -6.95 6.99
N ILE A 107 10.61 -7.58 5.81
CA ILE A 107 10.49 -9.03 5.66
C ILE A 107 11.52 -9.62 4.68
N VAL A 108 11.87 -10.88 4.92
CA VAL A 108 12.61 -11.74 4.00
C VAL A 108 11.66 -12.84 3.54
N ILE A 109 11.55 -13.01 2.22
CA ILE A 109 10.71 -14.02 1.58
C ILE A 109 11.65 -14.96 0.83
N LYS A 110 11.57 -16.24 1.13
CA LYS A 110 12.27 -17.30 0.40
C LYS A 110 11.24 -18.08 -0.41
N MET A 111 11.39 -18.02 -1.73
CA MET A 111 10.57 -18.74 -2.69
C MET A 111 11.40 -19.85 -3.33
N GLN A 112 10.85 -21.06 -3.38
CA GLN A 112 11.51 -22.22 -3.97
C GLN A 112 10.50 -23.03 -4.79
N ASP A 113 10.99 -23.56 -5.91
CA ASP A 113 10.18 -24.37 -6.83
C ASP A 113 9.59 -25.58 -6.11
N ASN A 114 8.43 -26.04 -6.57
CA ASN A 114 7.80 -27.22 -6.01
C ASN A 114 8.70 -28.44 -6.29
N GLN A 115 9.16 -29.11 -5.23
CA GLN A 115 10.03 -30.29 -5.32
C GLN A 115 9.24 -31.60 -5.31
N ASN A 116 7.91 -31.55 -5.23
CA ASN A 116 7.09 -32.76 -5.23
C ASN A 116 6.99 -33.35 -6.63
N ILE A 117 7.09 -34.68 -6.71
CA ILE A 117 7.06 -35.45 -7.97
C ILE A 117 5.62 -35.58 -8.51
N GLU A 118 4.62 -35.39 -7.65
CA GLU A 118 3.21 -35.32 -8.04
C GLU A 118 2.92 -33.93 -8.60
N VAL A 119 2.77 -33.85 -9.94
CA VAL A 119 2.39 -32.63 -10.65
C VAL A 119 1.07 -32.11 -10.09
N VAL A 120 1.08 -30.90 -9.51
CA VAL A 120 -0.12 -30.25 -9.00
C VAL A 120 -0.77 -29.51 -10.16
N GLY A 121 -1.67 -30.17 -10.88
CA GLY A 121 -2.34 -29.60 -12.05
C GLY A 121 -2.21 -30.49 -13.28
N SER A 122 -2.50 -29.94 -14.47
CA SER A 122 -2.41 -30.67 -15.74
C SER A 122 -1.05 -30.56 -16.42
N GLU A 123 -0.17 -29.64 -16.01
CA GLU A 123 1.12 -29.38 -16.64
C GLU A 123 2.25 -29.17 -15.60
N ILE A 124 3.45 -29.70 -15.90
CA ILE A 124 4.69 -29.56 -15.09
C ILE A 124 5.08 -28.08 -14.89
N LYS A 125 4.56 -27.18 -15.73
CA LYS A 125 4.88 -25.75 -15.75
C LYS A 125 4.40 -25.04 -14.48
N ASP A 126 3.38 -25.54 -13.80
CA ASP A 126 2.81 -24.88 -12.61
C ASP A 126 3.67 -25.10 -11.34
N ASP A 127 4.65 -25.99 -11.41
CA ASP A 127 5.54 -26.34 -10.29
C ASP A 127 6.80 -25.44 -10.21
N VAL A 128 7.03 -24.58 -11.20
CA VAL A 128 8.24 -23.75 -11.32
C VAL A 128 7.89 -22.27 -11.17
N ILE A 129 8.72 -21.54 -10.42
CA ILE A 129 8.59 -20.10 -10.27
C ILE A 129 8.96 -19.40 -11.59
N HIS A 130 8.04 -18.59 -12.11
CA HIS A 130 8.26 -17.75 -13.28
C HIS A 130 8.55 -16.29 -12.90
N ASP A 131 9.08 -15.53 -13.85
CA ASP A 131 9.27 -14.08 -13.73
C ASP A 131 7.98 -13.33 -13.42
N ALA A 132 6.86 -13.74 -14.02
CA ALA A 132 5.53 -13.21 -13.72
C ALA A 132 5.16 -13.37 -12.24
N ASP A 133 5.49 -14.51 -11.61
CA ASP A 133 5.18 -14.74 -10.20
C ASP A 133 5.99 -13.80 -9.30
N ILE A 134 7.27 -13.62 -9.61
CA ILE A 134 8.13 -12.67 -8.91
C ILE A 134 7.60 -11.24 -9.09
N LEU A 135 7.23 -10.86 -10.31
CA LEU A 135 6.70 -9.52 -10.59
C LEU A 135 5.44 -9.22 -9.79
N GLU A 136 4.53 -10.19 -9.64
CA GLU A 136 3.31 -10.01 -8.85
C GLU A 136 3.62 -9.87 -7.36
N ILE A 137 4.52 -10.69 -6.81
CA ILE A 137 5.00 -10.54 -5.42
C ILE A 137 5.64 -9.17 -5.19
N LEU A 138 6.44 -8.67 -6.14
CA LEU A 138 7.02 -7.33 -6.04
C LEU A 138 5.94 -6.23 -6.04
N ASN A 139 4.87 -6.41 -6.82
CA ASN A 139 3.77 -5.46 -6.86
C ASN A 139 2.98 -5.46 -5.55
N ASP A 140 2.67 -6.63 -4.99
CA ASP A 140 2.03 -6.76 -3.68
C ASP A 140 2.85 -6.05 -2.60
N LEU A 141 4.18 -6.22 -2.61
CA LEU A 141 5.08 -5.53 -1.68
C LEU A 141 5.05 -4.00 -1.86
N ARG A 142 5.05 -3.51 -3.09
CA ARG A 142 4.95 -2.05 -3.38
C ARG A 142 3.63 -1.49 -2.90
N VAL A 143 2.52 -2.18 -3.15
CA VAL A 143 1.18 -1.78 -2.69
C VAL A 143 1.12 -1.76 -1.16
N ALA A 144 1.82 -2.69 -0.51
CA ALA A 144 1.95 -2.75 0.94
C ALA A 144 2.97 -1.76 1.54
N GLY A 145 3.54 -0.85 0.73
CA GLY A 145 4.41 0.22 1.19
C GLY A 145 5.88 -0.17 1.36
N ALA A 146 6.38 -1.13 0.60
CA ALA A 146 7.82 -1.41 0.58
C ALA A 146 8.62 -0.21 0.02
N GLU A 147 9.61 0.26 0.78
CA GLU A 147 10.46 1.40 0.45
C GLU A 147 11.69 1.00 -0.36
N ALA A 148 12.19 -0.21 -0.14
CA ALA A 148 13.27 -0.81 -0.90
C ALA A 148 13.07 -2.32 -1.00
N ILE A 149 13.37 -2.89 -2.17
CA ILE A 149 13.26 -4.33 -2.43
C ILE A 149 14.53 -4.83 -3.11
N SER A 150 14.96 -6.05 -2.79
CA SER A 150 15.98 -6.78 -3.55
C SER A 150 15.61 -8.23 -3.79
N ILE A 151 16.12 -8.80 -4.90
CA ILE A 151 16.03 -10.22 -5.22
C ILE A 151 17.46 -10.77 -5.26
N ASN A 152 17.79 -11.72 -4.38
CA ASN A 152 19.13 -12.30 -4.21
C ASN A 152 20.22 -11.22 -4.17
N GLY A 153 19.96 -10.13 -3.43
CA GLY A 153 20.88 -8.99 -3.29
C GLY A 153 20.97 -8.07 -4.51
N GLN A 154 20.11 -8.20 -5.51
CA GLN A 154 19.97 -7.22 -6.59
C GLN A 154 18.86 -6.23 -6.24
N ARG A 155 19.21 -4.95 -6.05
CA ARG A 155 18.23 -3.87 -5.81
C ARG A 155 17.24 -3.80 -6.98
N VAL A 156 15.95 -3.82 -6.65
CA VAL A 156 14.87 -3.65 -7.61
C VAL A 156 14.57 -2.16 -7.75
N MET A 157 14.72 -1.65 -8.96
CA MET A 157 14.43 -0.28 -9.37
C MET A 157 13.28 -0.27 -10.39
N PRO A 158 12.66 0.88 -10.69
CA PRO A 158 11.60 0.96 -11.70
C PRO A 158 12.01 0.44 -13.09
N MET A 159 13.30 0.56 -13.44
CA MET A 159 13.86 0.11 -14.72
C MET A 159 14.55 -1.27 -14.61
N SER A 160 14.37 -1.99 -13.51
CA SER A 160 14.99 -3.30 -13.34
C SER A 160 14.47 -4.32 -14.36
N GLU A 161 15.41 -5.00 -15.03
CA GLU A 161 15.10 -6.19 -15.82
C GLU A 161 14.72 -7.32 -14.87
N ILE A 162 13.57 -7.95 -15.09
CA ILE A 162 13.17 -9.22 -14.45
C ILE A 162 12.56 -10.08 -15.55
N LYS A 163 13.28 -11.11 -16.00
CA LYS A 163 12.88 -11.88 -17.18
C LYS A 163 13.27 -13.35 -17.07
N CYS A 164 12.37 -14.23 -17.49
CA CYS A 164 12.65 -15.66 -17.64
C CYS A 164 13.76 -15.93 -18.67
N GLY A 165 14.68 -16.83 -18.30
CA GLY A 165 15.75 -17.34 -19.14
C GLY A 165 15.75 -18.87 -19.25
N GLY A 166 14.60 -19.52 -19.06
CA GLY A 166 14.47 -20.98 -18.91
C GLY A 166 14.36 -21.35 -17.43
N PRO A 167 15.24 -22.19 -16.85
CA PRO A 167 15.20 -22.57 -15.44
C PRO A 167 15.73 -21.46 -14.48
N ILE A 168 16.03 -20.29 -15.03
CA ILE A 168 16.62 -19.16 -14.32
C ILE A 168 15.83 -17.89 -14.63
N ILE A 169 15.87 -16.93 -13.71
CA ILE A 169 15.33 -15.59 -13.88
C ILE A 169 16.50 -14.61 -13.89
N ARG A 170 16.56 -13.76 -14.92
CA ARG A 170 17.53 -12.68 -15.01
C ARG A 170 17.00 -11.46 -14.27
N VAL A 171 17.79 -10.96 -13.33
CA VAL A 171 17.53 -9.72 -12.60
C VAL A 171 18.70 -8.77 -12.78
N ASN A 172 18.46 -7.60 -13.38
CA ASN A 172 19.50 -6.60 -13.69
C ASN A 172 20.73 -7.20 -14.38
N GLY A 173 20.51 -8.04 -15.41
CA GLY A 173 21.59 -8.72 -16.14
C GLY A 173 22.25 -9.92 -15.43
N LYS A 174 21.89 -10.23 -14.18
CA LYS A 174 22.39 -11.43 -13.47
C LYS A 174 21.38 -12.57 -13.53
N SER A 175 21.84 -13.77 -13.87
CA SER A 175 21.04 -14.99 -13.83
C SER A 175 20.92 -15.52 -12.41
N LEU A 176 19.70 -15.68 -11.92
CA LEU A 176 19.37 -16.21 -10.61
C LEU A 176 18.57 -17.51 -10.77
N GLY A 177 18.86 -18.51 -9.95
CA GLY A 177 18.11 -19.76 -9.88
C GLY A 177 17.39 -19.91 -8.54
N SER A 178 16.42 -20.81 -8.50
CA SER A 178 15.71 -21.18 -7.27
C SER A 178 16.70 -21.72 -6.21
N PRO A 179 16.62 -21.31 -4.93
CA PRO A 179 15.60 -20.44 -4.34
C PRO A 179 15.85 -18.93 -4.56
N PHE A 180 14.74 -18.20 -4.72
CA PHE A 180 14.74 -16.73 -4.78
C PHE A 180 14.52 -16.15 -3.39
N VAL A 181 15.43 -15.29 -2.95
CA VAL A 181 15.36 -14.58 -1.67
C VAL A 181 15.04 -13.12 -1.94
N ILE A 182 13.79 -12.75 -1.66
CA ILE A 182 13.29 -11.39 -1.80
C ILE A 182 13.35 -10.72 -0.42
N LYS A 183 14.03 -9.58 -0.34
CA LYS A 183 14.08 -8.76 0.88
C LYS A 183 13.35 -7.46 0.62
N ALA A 184 12.48 -7.05 1.54
CA ALA A 184 11.74 -5.80 1.45
C ALA A 184 11.81 -5.04 2.77
N ILE A 185 12.18 -3.76 2.71
CA ILE A 185 12.15 -2.82 3.84
C ILE A 185 10.81 -2.06 3.82
N GLY A 186 10.19 -1.91 4.98
CA GLY A 186 8.92 -1.19 5.16
C GLY A 186 8.18 -1.66 6.42
N ASN A 187 6.88 -1.36 6.53
CA ASN A 187 6.09 -1.83 7.67
C ASN A 187 5.96 -3.37 7.66
N SER A 188 6.73 -4.05 8.52
CA SER A 188 6.84 -5.52 8.48
C SER A 188 5.50 -6.25 8.60
N LYS A 189 4.54 -5.68 9.34
CA LYS A 189 3.21 -6.29 9.51
C LYS A 189 2.40 -6.20 8.22
N GLN A 190 2.42 -5.06 7.54
CA GLN A 190 1.74 -4.87 6.26
C GLN A 190 2.37 -5.72 5.17
N LEU A 191 3.71 -5.71 5.07
CA LEU A 191 4.45 -6.53 4.12
C LEU A 191 4.19 -8.03 4.34
N TYR A 192 4.26 -8.50 5.60
CA TYR A 192 3.99 -9.91 5.90
C TYR A 192 2.54 -10.31 5.54
N ALA A 193 1.57 -9.43 5.82
CA ALA A 193 0.18 -9.67 5.46
C ALA A 193 -0.03 -9.72 3.94
N ALA A 194 0.66 -8.88 3.18
CA ALA A 194 0.58 -8.84 1.72
C ALA A 194 0.99 -10.17 1.05
N ILE A 195 1.84 -10.96 1.72
CA ILE A 195 2.30 -12.25 1.20
C ILE A 195 1.48 -13.44 1.75
N ASN A 196 1.02 -13.36 2.99
CA ASN A 196 0.47 -14.51 3.70
C ASN A 196 -1.04 -14.45 3.97
N ALA A 197 -1.69 -13.31 3.81
CA ALA A 197 -3.12 -13.20 4.09
C ALA A 197 -3.95 -13.98 3.04
N PRO A 198 -5.08 -14.59 3.42
CA PRO A 198 -5.97 -15.24 2.47
C PRO A 198 -6.39 -14.30 1.33
N GLY A 199 -6.35 -14.79 0.09
CA GLY A 199 -6.69 -14.03 -1.11
C GLY A 199 -5.55 -13.22 -1.72
N THR A 200 -4.37 -13.21 -1.10
CA THR A 200 -3.16 -12.64 -1.71
C THR A 200 -2.55 -13.59 -2.74
N PHE A 201 -1.71 -13.06 -3.64
CA PHE A 201 -1.05 -13.87 -4.64
C PHE A 201 -0.05 -14.86 -4.01
N GLY A 202 0.75 -14.39 -3.04
CA GLY A 202 1.65 -15.25 -2.27
C GLY A 202 0.94 -16.40 -1.55
N TYR A 203 -0.24 -16.15 -0.96
CA TYR A 203 -1.06 -17.20 -0.37
C TYR A 203 -1.52 -18.23 -1.42
N THR A 204 -1.86 -17.77 -2.63
CA THR A 204 -2.30 -18.63 -3.73
C THR A 204 -1.15 -19.51 -4.24
N LEU A 205 0.02 -18.93 -4.50
CA LEU A 205 1.23 -19.68 -4.87
C LEU A 205 1.55 -20.78 -3.86
N LYS A 206 1.50 -20.46 -2.56
CA LYS A 206 1.80 -21.41 -1.49
C LYS A 206 0.77 -22.53 -1.36
N ASN A 207 -0.51 -22.17 -1.33
CA ASN A 207 -1.56 -23.12 -0.94
C ASN A 207 -2.22 -23.83 -2.11
N VAL A 208 -2.27 -23.20 -3.29
CA VAL A 208 -2.88 -23.76 -4.51
C VAL A 208 -1.80 -24.40 -5.36
N TYR A 209 -0.79 -23.63 -5.79
CA TYR A 209 0.30 -24.09 -6.66
C TYR A 209 1.42 -24.84 -5.93
N LYS A 210 1.34 -24.94 -4.60
CA LYS A 210 2.31 -25.66 -3.74
C LYS A 210 3.77 -25.21 -3.89
N ILE A 211 3.99 -23.99 -4.38
CA ILE A 211 5.30 -23.34 -4.37
C ILE A 211 5.72 -23.12 -2.92
N SER A 212 6.96 -23.44 -2.59
CA SER A 212 7.46 -23.25 -1.23
C SER A 212 7.72 -21.76 -1.01
N ILE A 213 6.89 -21.13 -0.18
CA ILE A 213 7.05 -19.73 0.24
C ILE A 213 7.14 -19.67 1.75
N GLU A 214 8.31 -19.25 2.22
CA GLU A 214 8.62 -18.95 3.61
C GLU A 214 8.85 -17.46 3.74
N SER A 215 8.27 -16.82 4.75
CA SER A 215 8.52 -15.41 5.02
C SER A 215 8.79 -15.18 6.49
N THR A 216 9.78 -14.34 6.78
CA THR A 216 10.21 -13.98 8.13
C THR A 216 10.23 -12.47 8.27
N VAL A 217 9.81 -11.99 9.45
CA VAL A 217 9.94 -10.59 9.83
C VAL A 217 11.31 -10.38 10.46
N GLU A 218 12.01 -9.33 10.06
CA GLU A 218 13.29 -8.93 10.63
C GLU A 218 13.28 -7.43 10.93
N ASP A 219 13.85 -7.04 12.08
CA ASP A 219 13.95 -5.64 12.51
C ASP A 219 15.03 -4.87 11.73
N LYS A 220 15.98 -5.59 11.14
CA LYS A 220 17.14 -5.02 10.45
C LYS A 220 17.49 -5.83 9.19
N ILE A 221 17.00 -5.36 8.06
CA ILE A 221 17.27 -5.89 6.74
C ILE A 221 18.19 -4.93 6.00
N HIS A 222 19.29 -5.45 5.48
CA HIS A 222 20.18 -4.72 4.57
C HIS A 222 19.79 -5.00 3.11
N ILE A 223 19.60 -3.93 2.33
CA ILE A 223 19.40 -3.95 0.88
C ILE A 223 20.51 -3.13 0.22
N PRO A 224 21.35 -3.73 -0.65
CA PRO A 224 22.46 -3.01 -1.27
C PRO A 224 21.98 -1.95 -2.27
N ALA A 225 22.87 -1.02 -2.58
CA ALA A 225 22.74 -0.07 -3.66
C ALA A 225 22.57 -0.79 -5.01
N TYR A 226 21.84 -0.15 -5.91
CA TYR A 226 21.74 -0.55 -7.30
C TYR A 226 23.11 -0.41 -7.97
N SER A 227 23.61 -1.51 -8.55
CA SER A 227 24.92 -1.57 -9.19
C SER A 227 24.87 -1.45 -10.72
N GLY A 228 23.70 -1.16 -11.29
CA GLY A 228 23.56 -0.99 -12.75
C GLY A 228 23.85 0.45 -13.20
N TYR A 229 24.05 0.62 -14.50
CA TYR A 229 24.31 1.94 -15.11
C TYR A 229 23.10 2.41 -15.92
N PHE A 230 22.74 3.69 -15.77
CA PHE A 230 21.80 4.35 -16.66
C PHE A 230 22.56 4.85 -17.90
N SER A 231 22.17 4.40 -19.09
CA SER A 231 22.73 4.88 -20.36
C SER A 231 21.65 5.66 -21.12
N PHE A 232 21.96 6.91 -21.47
CA PHE A 232 21.09 7.77 -22.26
C PHE A 232 21.79 8.10 -23.58
N TYR A 233 21.22 7.66 -24.71
CA TYR A 233 21.76 7.96 -26.03
C TYR A 233 21.27 9.30 -26.59
N TYR A 234 20.03 9.67 -26.26
CA TYR A 234 19.37 10.87 -26.79
C TYR A 234 19.10 11.93 -25.72
N ALA A 235 18.61 11.50 -24.55
CA ALA A 235 18.29 12.42 -23.45
C ALA A 235 19.57 13.03 -22.85
N LYS A 236 19.50 14.32 -22.51
CA LYS A 236 20.56 15.07 -21.84
C LYS A 236 19.93 15.94 -20.75
N PRO A 237 20.62 16.19 -19.63
CA PRO A 237 20.15 17.17 -18.66
C PRO A 237 20.08 18.54 -19.32
N ILE A 238 18.98 19.27 -19.11
CA ILE A 238 18.89 20.69 -19.46
C ILE A 238 19.81 21.44 -18.50
N LYS A 239 20.67 22.31 -19.01
CA LYS A 239 21.51 23.16 -18.17
C LYS A 239 20.68 24.33 -17.68
N GLU A 240 20.91 24.75 -16.46
CA GLU A 240 20.25 25.94 -15.91
C GLU A 240 20.63 27.17 -16.75
N GLY A 241 19.63 27.80 -17.40
CA GLY A 241 19.80 28.97 -18.26
C GLY A 241 19.76 28.74 -19.78
N ASP A 242 19.54 27.52 -20.25
CA ASP A 242 19.23 27.19 -21.66
C ASP A 242 17.72 27.26 -21.98
#